data_AF-A0A354FBX8-F1
#
_entry.id   AF-A0A354FBX8-F1
#
_cell.length_a   1.000
_cell.length_b   1.000
_cell.length_c   1.000
_cell.angle_alpha   90.00
_cell.angle_beta   90.00
_cell.angle_gamma   90.00
#
_symmetry.space_group_name_H-M   'P 1'
#
loop_
_entity.id
_entity.type
_entity.pdbx_description
1 polymer ?
#
loop_
_entity_poly.entity_id
_entity_poly.type
_entity_poly.pdbx_seq_one_letter_code
_entity_poly.pdbx_strand_id
1 'polypeptide(L)' 'MCGVIVIPAYRDLHEFAAVLEKKGLLKRISAQVDPVLEITEITDRISKDDGPALLFENVKGSSYP' A
#
# COMPACT_ATOMS: atom_id res chain seq x y z
N MET A 1 28.24 22.46 -14.07
CA MET A 1 28.06 21.04 -13.72
C MET A 1 26.56 20.78 -13.67
N CYS A 2 25.95 20.35 -14.77
CA CYS A 2 24.53 20.01 -14.81
C CYS A 2 24.38 18.66 -14.08
N GLY A 3 24.13 18.73 -12.77
CA GLY A 3 23.85 17.54 -11.97
C GLY A 3 22.46 17.05 -12.32
N VAL A 4 22.38 16.01 -13.15
CA VAL A 4 21.16 15.23 -13.31
C VAL A 4 20.81 14.71 -11.91
N ILE A 5 19.77 15.27 -11.30
CA ILE A 5 19.19 14.74 -10.06
C ILE A 5 18.56 13.41 -10.46
N VAL A 6 19.31 12.33 -10.30
CA VAL A 6 18.73 10.98 -10.30
C VAL A 6 17.85 10.92 -9.06
N ILE A 7 16.54 11.08 -9.22
CA ILE A 7 15.59 10.63 -8.20
C ILE A 7 15.74 9.11 -8.21
N PRO A 8 16.30 8.47 -7.17
CA PRO A 8 16.44 7.02 -7.19
C PRO A 8 15.02 6.45 -7.21
N ALA A 9 14.69 5.72 -8.28
CA ALA A 9 13.53 4.85 -8.28
C ALA A 9 13.66 3.90 -7.09
N TYR A 10 12.53 3.56 -6.45
CA TYR A 10 12.53 2.58 -5.38
C TYR A 10 13.08 1.26 -5.91
N ARG A 11 13.95 0.62 -5.14
CA ARG A 11 14.61 -0.65 -5.50
C ARG A 11 13.60 -1.78 -5.66
N ASP A 12 12.56 -1.78 -4.82
CA ASP A 12 11.48 -2.75 -4.83
C ASP A 12 10.22 -2.17 -4.16
N LEU A 13 9.15 -2.98 -4.13
CA LEU A 13 7.87 -2.60 -3.53
C LEU A 13 7.95 -2.42 -2.01
N HIS A 14 8.85 -3.14 -1.32
CA HIS A 14 9.02 -3.01 0.13
C HIS A 14 9.65 -1.68 0.50
N GLU A 15 10.65 -1.21 -0.26
CA GLU A 15 11.24 0.12 -0.09
C GLU A 15 10.20 1.22 -0.36
N PHE A 16 9.37 1.03 -1.39
CA PHE A 16 8.27 1.97 -1.65
C PHE A 16 7.25 2.00 -0.50
N ALA A 17 6.81 0.84 -0.02
CA ALA A 17 5.89 0.74 1.10
C ALA A 17 6.45 1.37 2.38
N ALA A 18 7.74 1.17 2.68
CA ALA A 18 8.40 1.79 3.83
C ALA A 18 8.44 3.33 3.73
N VAL A 19 8.60 3.87 2.52
CA VAL A 19 8.54 5.32 2.27
C VAL A 19 7.13 5.86 2.49
N LEU A 20 6.09 5.14 2.02
CA LEU A 20 4.70 5.51 2.26
C LEU A 20 4.37 5.48 3.76
N GLU A 21 4.80 4.45 4.48
CA GLU A 21 4.63 4.32 5.93
C GLU A 21 5.30 5.46 6.69
N LYS A 22 6.56 5.78 6.36
CA LYS A 22 7.29 6.92 6.97
C LYS A 22 6.61 8.26 6.74
N LYS A 23 5.92 8.43 5.60
CA LYS A 23 5.17 9.63 5.25
C LYS A 23 3.75 9.65 5.82
N GLY A 24 3.30 8.59 6.50
CA GLY A 24 1.93 8.47 6.98
C GLY A 24 0.90 8.23 5.86
N LEU A 25 1.35 7.80 4.68
CA LEU A 25 0.54 7.56 3.48
C LEU A 25 0.17 6.09 3.28
N LEU A 26 0.58 5.20 4.20
CA LEU A 26 0.23 3.79 4.20
C LEU A 26 -0.58 3.45 5.46
N LYS A 27 -1.68 2.74 5.28
CA LYS A 27 -2.50 2.18 6.36
C LYS A 27 -2.40 0.66 6.32
N ARG A 28 -1.92 0.07 7.43
CA ARG A 28 -1.94 -1.38 7.65
C ARG A 28 -3.30 -1.81 8.23
N ILE A 29 -3.83 -2.90 7.69
CA ILE A 29 -5.08 -3.53 8.11
C ILE A 29 -4.76 -4.96 8.56
N SER A 30 -4.72 -5.16 9.88
CA SER A 30 -4.42 -6.45 10.52
C SER A 30 -5.65 -7.34 10.71
N ALA A 31 -6.86 -6.78 10.53
CA ALA A 31 -8.11 -7.54 10.56
C ALA A 31 -8.15 -8.53 9.41
N GLN A 32 -8.75 -9.71 9.64
CA GLN A 32 -8.94 -10.67 8.56
C GLN A 32 -9.97 -10.13 7.56
N VAL A 33 -9.64 -10.18 6.28
CA VAL A 33 -10.50 -9.74 5.17
C VAL A 33 -10.69 -10.85 4.14
N ASP A 34 -11.86 -10.90 3.51
CA ASP A 34 -12.15 -11.78 2.38
C ASP A 34 -11.65 -11.14 1.07
N PRO A 35 -10.85 -11.85 0.25
CA PRO A 35 -10.44 -11.32 -1.05
C PRO A 35 -11.61 -11.15 -2.03
N VAL A 36 -12.74 -11.84 -1.80
CA VAL A 36 -13.91 -11.76 -2.67
C VAL A 36 -14.77 -10.58 -2.25
N LEU A 37 -14.70 -9.50 -3.04
CA LEU A 37 -15.51 -8.27 -2.97
C LEU A 37 -15.25 -7.36 -1.75
N GLU A 38 -14.84 -7.88 -0.59
CA GLU A 38 -14.58 -7.04 0.59
C GLU A 38 -13.36 -6.13 0.38
N ILE A 39 -12.21 -6.67 -0.03
CA ILE A 39 -11.02 -5.85 -0.36
C ILE A 39 -11.35 -4.82 -1.44
N THR A 40 -12.13 -5.20 -2.46
CA THR A 40 -12.53 -4.31 -3.54
C THR A 40 -13.39 -3.16 -3.05
N GLU A 41 -14.38 -3.42 -2.19
CA GLU A 41 -15.24 -2.38 -1.62
C GLU A 41 -14.44 -1.39 -0.75
N ILE A 42 -13.57 -1.92 0.12
CA ILE A 42 -12.70 -1.10 0.97
C ILE A 42 -11.81 -0.21 0.10
N THR A 43 -11.18 -0.78 -0.93
CA THR A 43 -10.27 -0.04 -1.82
C THR A 43 -11.02 1.00 -2.66
N ASP A 44 -12.22 0.68 -3.16
CA ASP A 44 -13.06 1.59 -3.92
C ASP A 44 -13.43 2.83 -3.10
N ARG A 45 -13.86 2.64 -1.84
CA ARG A 45 -14.20 3.74 -0.93
C ARG A 45 -12.99 4.63 -0.64
N ILE A 46 -11.88 4.02 -0.22
CA ILE A 46 -10.68 4.76 0.16
C ILE A 46 -10.07 5.51 -1.03
N SER A 47 -10.08 4.93 -2.23
CA SER A 47 -9.53 5.60 -3.42
C SER A 47 -10.37 6.81 -3.85
N LYS A 48 -11.69 6.77 -3.67
CA LYS A 48 -12.59 7.90 -3.97
C LYS A 48 -12.49 9.04 -2.96
N ASP A 49 -12.04 8.73 -1.75
CA ASP A 49 -11.82 9.70 -0.68
C ASP A 49 -10.37 10.25 -0.66
N ASP A 50 -9.59 10.02 -1.72
CA ASP A 50 -8.15 10.37 -1.80
C ASP A 50 -7.34 9.84 -0.59
N GLY A 51 -7.75 8.67 -0.09
CA GLY A 51 -7.23 8.07 1.12
C GLY A 51 -5.85 7.42 0.96
N PRO A 52 -5.26 6.93 2.08
CA PRO A 52 -3.93 6.35 2.06
C PRO A 52 -3.89 5.03 1.27
N ALA A 53 -2.69 4.63 0.87
CA ALA A 53 -2.46 3.27 0.39
C ALA A 53 -2.82 2.25 1.49
N LEU A 54 -3.37 1.11 1.09
CA LEU A 54 -3.79 0.06 2.01
C LEU A 54 -2.86 -1.14 1.89
N LEU A 55 -2.45 -1.69 3.02
CA LEU A 55 -1.78 -2.98 3.11
C LEU A 55 -2.60 -3.90 4.03
N PHE A 56 -3.24 -4.89 3.43
CA PHE A 56 -3.92 -5.95 4.17
C PHE A 56 -2.89 -6.98 4.59
N GLU A 57 -2.90 -7.42 5.85
CA GLU A 57 -1.88 -8.36 6.36
C GLU A 57 -2.45 -9.76 6.63
N ASN A 58 -3.78 -9.90 6.56
CA ASN A 58 -4.49 -11.13 6.89
C ASN A 58 -5.63 -11.35 5.89
N VAL A 59 -5.28 -11.79 4.68
CA VAL A 59 -6.26 -12.14 3.65
C VAL A 59 -6.64 -13.61 3.77
N LYS A 60 -7.94 -13.89 3.89
CA LYS A 60 -8.47 -15.25 4.01
C LYS A 60 -8.01 -16.14 2.85
N GLY A 61 -7.32 -17.23 3.18
CA GLY A 61 -6.81 -18.21 2.21
C GLY A 61 -5.55 -17.77 1.45
N SER A 62 -4.95 -16.63 1.79
CA SER A 62 -3.67 -16.20 1.22
C SER A 62 -2.48 -16.73 2.04
N SER A 63 -1.42 -17.14 1.34
CA SER A 63 -0.13 -17.47 1.97
C SER A 63 0.78 -16.24 2.14
N TYR A 64 0.36 -15.11 1.58
CA TYR A 64 1.11 -13.86 1.57
C TYR A 64 0.25 -12.75 2.21
N PRO A 65 0.86 -11.83 2.96
CA PRO A 65 0.18 -10.62 3.40
C PRO A 65 -0.31 -9.81 2.19
#